data_AF-A0A9P9DUF9-F1
#
_entry.id   AF-A0A9P9DUF9-F1
#
_cell.length_a   1.000
_cell.length_b   1.000
_cell.length_c   1.000
_cell.angle_alpha   90.00
_cell.angle_beta   90.00
_cell.angle_gamma   90.00
#
_symmetry.space_group_name_H-M   'P 1'
#
loop_
_entity.id
_entity.type
_entity.pdbx_description
1 polymer ?
#
loop_
_entity_poly.entity_id
_entity_poly.type
_entity_poly.pdbx_seq_one_letter_code
_entity_poly.pdbx_strand_id
1 'polypeptide(L)'
;LPPYPYAIHLVDQFEDYIGYEYFWYLRREFRTRLESTYKHPQSASSRDRTWLCRLLVVLALGETYNSTVAPSIEFRDDAPSQRSNRPLVSAQPPPGVAFFEQAMLLFKTPFEEATTDHVEVLNLMAFYSYSLGRRKSAYVHAGLAMRIASSLMLHNPHVAKDFSPSDIEHSRRLWWMTYQLDAMTGSEIGLNSTFDFEEIEAKLGLPTDDNLSAEDHDNFTISTIFTAHIRLCSARSGILSVASAELSGADDDQLEVMLRRPMHVIEEWRRQLHSTINFEFSNGIPATMISKPECRSLASLYLRFHQVTTGNSMDSLSQC
;
A
#
# COMPACT_ATOMS: atom_id res chain seq x y z
N LEU A 1 -10.87 -19.06 13.30
CA LEU A 1 -10.26 -18.92 11.95
C LEU A 1 -11.12 -19.68 10.95
N PRO A 2 -11.19 -19.25 9.68
CA PRO A 2 -11.89 -20.01 8.63
C PRO A 2 -11.22 -21.38 8.38
N PRO A 3 -11.82 -22.28 7.60
CA PRO A 3 -11.14 -23.51 7.15
C PRO A 3 -9.81 -23.20 6.44
N TYR A 4 -8.80 -24.03 6.67
CA TYR A 4 -7.43 -23.80 6.15
C TYR A 4 -7.37 -23.55 4.63
N PRO A 5 -8.05 -24.32 3.75
CA PRO A 5 -8.02 -24.05 2.31
C PRO A 5 -8.55 -22.67 1.93
N TYR A 6 -9.58 -22.19 2.64
CA TYR A 6 -10.14 -20.86 2.40
C TYR A 6 -9.18 -19.76 2.89
N ALA A 7 -8.51 -19.97 4.02
CA ALA A 7 -7.50 -19.03 4.50
C ALA A 7 -6.33 -18.90 3.52
N ILE A 8 -5.84 -20.01 2.96
CA ILE A 8 -4.78 -19.99 1.95
C ILE A 8 -5.24 -19.25 0.69
N HIS A 9 -6.43 -19.57 0.18
CA HIS A 9 -7.02 -18.85 -0.96
C HIS A 9 -7.06 -17.32 -0.74
N LEU A 10 -7.49 -16.87 0.43
CA LEU A 10 -7.55 -15.44 0.75
C LEU A 10 -6.16 -14.79 0.83
N VAL A 11 -5.16 -15.49 1.35
CA VAL A 11 -3.78 -15.02 1.38
C VAL A 11 -3.20 -14.95 -0.04
N ASP A 12 -3.47 -15.94 -0.88
CA ASP A 12 -3.07 -15.94 -2.29
C ASP A 12 -3.69 -14.74 -3.03
N GLN A 13 -5.00 -14.50 -2.86
CA GLN A 13 -5.66 -13.31 -3.41
C GLN A 13 -5.01 -12.01 -2.92
N PHE A 14 -4.76 -11.89 -1.61
CA PHE A 14 -4.10 -10.70 -1.09
C PHE A 14 -2.72 -10.47 -1.73
N GLU A 15 -1.88 -11.50 -1.79
CA GLU A 15 -0.52 -11.40 -2.32
C GLU A 15 -0.51 -11.14 -3.83
N ASP A 16 -1.40 -11.76 -4.61
CA ASP A 16 -1.47 -11.59 -6.06
C ASP A 16 -1.98 -10.19 -6.46
N TYR A 17 -2.97 -9.65 -5.73
CA TYR A 17 -3.62 -8.40 -6.09
C TYR A 17 -3.01 -7.15 -5.46
N ILE A 18 -2.42 -7.28 -4.27
CA ILE A 18 -1.89 -6.16 -3.46
C ILE A 18 -0.40 -6.35 -3.14
N GLY A 19 0.12 -7.57 -3.19
CA GLY A 19 1.47 -7.89 -2.70
C GLY A 19 2.63 -7.37 -3.55
N TYR A 20 2.43 -7.03 -4.82
CA TYR A 20 3.54 -6.59 -5.70
C TYR A 20 3.78 -5.07 -5.74
N GLU A 21 2.84 -4.27 -5.23
CA GLU A 21 2.95 -2.79 -5.21
C GLU A 21 3.51 -2.27 -3.89
N TYR A 22 3.30 -3.03 -2.81
CA TYR A 22 3.61 -2.63 -1.44
C TYR A 22 4.34 -3.76 -0.71
N PHE A 23 5.20 -3.42 0.24
CA PHE A 23 5.79 -4.40 1.16
C PHE A 23 4.99 -4.48 2.46
N TRP A 24 4.28 -5.60 2.69
CA TRP A 24 3.40 -5.76 3.86
C TRP A 24 4.03 -6.48 5.04
N TYR A 25 4.79 -7.54 4.75
CA TYR A 25 5.42 -8.45 5.70
C TYR A 25 6.34 -9.41 4.93
N LEU A 26 7.16 -10.17 5.66
CA LEU A 26 7.98 -11.25 5.11
C LEU A 26 7.09 -12.44 4.70
N ARG A 27 6.90 -12.65 3.38
CA ARG A 27 5.87 -13.56 2.84
C ARG A 27 6.06 -15.02 3.26
N ARG A 28 7.27 -15.56 3.11
CA ARG A 28 7.58 -16.96 3.48
C ARG A 28 7.39 -17.19 4.99
N GLU A 29 7.82 -16.24 5.82
CA GLU A 29 7.62 -16.31 7.28
C GLU A 29 6.15 -16.22 7.67
N PHE A 30 5.38 -15.33 7.03
CA PHE A 30 3.94 -15.23 7.24
C PHE A 30 3.24 -16.56 6.92
N ARG A 31 3.54 -17.16 5.76
CA ARG A 31 2.96 -18.45 5.35
C ARG A 31 3.36 -19.60 6.28
N THR A 32 4.61 -19.62 6.73
CA THR A 32 5.09 -20.61 7.71
C THR A 32 4.35 -20.48 9.04
N ARG A 33 4.17 -19.25 9.54
CA ARG A 33 3.44 -18.98 10.78
C ARG A 33 1.95 -19.28 10.64
N LEU A 34 1.37 -19.05 9.46
CA LEU A 34 0.00 -19.45 9.11
C LEU A 34 -0.17 -20.97 9.22
N GLU A 35 0.67 -21.74 8.54
CA GLU A 35 0.60 -23.21 8.60
C GLU A 35 0.76 -23.73 10.03
N SER A 36 1.73 -23.19 10.78
CA SER A 36 1.94 -23.55 12.19
C SER A 36 0.71 -23.23 13.06
N THR A 37 0.00 -22.13 12.78
CA THR A 37 -1.23 -21.74 13.50
C THR A 37 -2.35 -22.76 13.36
N TYR A 38 -2.48 -23.40 12.19
CA TYR A 38 -3.47 -24.45 11.98
C TYR A 38 -3.03 -25.81 12.53
N LYS A 39 -1.74 -26.14 12.45
CA LYS A 39 -1.19 -27.40 12.99
C LYS A 39 -1.12 -27.42 14.52
N HIS A 40 -0.80 -26.28 15.14
CA HIS A 40 -0.53 -26.16 16.57
C HIS A 40 -1.28 -24.97 17.21
N PRO A 41 -2.63 -24.95 17.18
CA PRO A 41 -3.43 -23.78 17.59
C PRO A 41 -3.28 -23.38 19.07
N GLN A 42 -2.75 -24.28 19.91
CA GLN A 42 -2.53 -24.00 21.34
C GLN A 42 -1.17 -23.38 21.65
N SER A 43 -0.27 -23.28 20.66
CA SER A 43 1.06 -22.70 20.87
C SER A 43 0.96 -21.21 21.22
N ALA A 44 1.93 -20.71 22.00
CA ALA A 44 1.97 -19.29 22.37
C ALA A 44 2.06 -18.39 21.12
N SER A 45 2.85 -18.78 20.11
CA SER A 45 2.99 -18.03 18.86
C SER A 45 1.69 -17.98 18.03
N SER A 46 0.90 -19.06 18.04
CA SER A 46 -0.40 -19.13 17.35
C SER A 46 -1.50 -18.34 18.07
N ARG A 47 -1.36 -18.15 19.39
CA ARG A 47 -2.29 -17.37 20.23
C ARG A 47 -1.87 -15.92 20.40
N ASP A 48 -0.74 -15.53 19.83
CA ASP A 48 -0.26 -14.16 19.82
C ASP A 48 -1.29 -13.24 19.17
N ARG A 49 -1.62 -12.14 19.88
CA ARG A 49 -2.71 -11.25 19.47
C ARG A 49 -2.33 -10.41 18.25
N THR A 50 -1.09 -9.95 18.20
CA THR A 50 -0.58 -9.12 17.10
C THR A 50 -0.55 -9.93 15.81
N TRP A 51 -0.08 -11.18 15.89
CA TRP A 51 -0.18 -12.14 14.79
C TRP A 51 -1.59 -12.41 14.33
N LEU A 52 -2.50 -12.75 15.24
CA LEU A 52 -3.89 -13.04 14.87
C LEU A 52 -4.56 -11.81 14.25
N CYS A 53 -4.24 -10.61 14.75
CA CYS A 53 -4.67 -9.36 14.12
C CYS A 53 -4.14 -9.26 12.69
N ARG A 54 -2.83 -9.40 12.48
CA ARG A 54 -2.19 -9.37 11.14
C ARG A 54 -2.86 -10.34 10.18
N LEU A 55 -3.01 -11.59 10.60
CA LEU A 55 -3.64 -12.65 9.82
C LEU A 55 -5.07 -12.26 9.45
N LEU A 56 -5.90 -11.83 10.40
CA LEU A 56 -7.28 -11.47 10.13
C LEU A 56 -7.42 -10.28 9.18
N VAL A 57 -6.56 -9.26 9.27
CA VAL A 57 -6.61 -8.14 8.32
C VAL A 57 -6.19 -8.57 6.92
N VAL A 58 -5.20 -9.45 6.79
CA VAL A 58 -4.82 -10.06 5.50
C VAL A 58 -5.99 -10.84 4.89
N LEU A 59 -6.67 -11.66 5.70
CA LEU A 59 -7.87 -12.38 5.25
C LEU A 59 -8.99 -11.42 4.84
N ALA A 60 -9.19 -10.32 5.59
CA ALA A 60 -10.17 -9.29 5.26
C ALA A 60 -9.88 -8.64 3.91
N LEU A 61 -8.61 -8.29 3.65
CA LEU A 61 -8.17 -7.72 2.38
C LEU A 61 -8.29 -8.72 1.23
N GLY A 62 -7.95 -10.00 1.45
CA GLY A 62 -8.18 -11.06 0.48
C GLY A 62 -9.65 -11.19 0.06
N GLU A 63 -10.58 -11.04 1.01
CA GLU A 63 -12.01 -11.10 0.72
C GLU A 63 -12.51 -9.95 -0.17
N THR A 64 -11.84 -8.79 -0.17
CA THR A 64 -12.21 -7.66 -1.05
C THR A 64 -12.16 -8.04 -2.53
N TYR A 65 -11.30 -9.00 -2.91
CA TYR A 65 -11.15 -9.51 -4.27
C TYR A 65 -11.97 -10.77 -4.57
N ASN A 66 -12.64 -11.36 -3.56
CA ASN A 66 -13.56 -12.48 -3.75
C ASN A 66 -14.95 -12.04 -4.24
N SER A 67 -15.17 -10.75 -4.45
CA SER A 67 -16.44 -10.21 -4.91
C SER A 67 -16.78 -10.73 -6.30
N THR A 68 -17.65 -11.74 -6.39
CA THR A 68 -18.21 -12.30 -7.63
C THR A 68 -19.07 -11.31 -8.44
N VAL A 69 -19.10 -10.03 -8.03
CA VAL A 69 -19.81 -8.96 -8.70
C VAL A 69 -18.77 -8.06 -9.34
N ALA A 70 -18.51 -8.30 -10.64
CA ALA A 70 -17.85 -7.30 -11.45
C ALA A 70 -18.63 -5.98 -11.35
N PRO A 71 -17.97 -4.80 -11.25
CA PRO A 71 -18.67 -3.54 -11.35
C PRO A 71 -19.37 -3.48 -12.71
N SER A 72 -20.70 -3.63 -12.71
CA SER A 72 -21.50 -3.47 -13.91
C SER A 72 -21.60 -1.98 -14.19
N ILE A 73 -20.95 -1.53 -15.26
CA ILE A 73 -21.25 -0.23 -15.86
C ILE A 73 -22.61 -0.40 -16.53
N GLU A 74 -23.68 0.01 -15.84
CA GLU A 74 -24.99 0.12 -16.45
C GLU A 74 -24.93 1.28 -17.46
N PHE A 75 -24.76 0.94 -18.74
CA PHE A 75 -25.04 1.87 -19.81
C PHE A 75 -26.54 2.18 -19.77
N ARG A 76 -26.85 3.44 -19.46
CA ARG A 76 -28.21 3.94 -19.34
C ARG A 76 -28.77 4.08 -20.75
N ASP A 77 -29.39 3.02 -21.26
CA ASP A 77 -30.24 3.13 -22.44
C ASP A 77 -31.57 3.75 -22.00
N ASP A 78 -31.89 4.93 -22.56
CA ASP A 78 -33.13 5.66 -22.33
C ASP A 78 -34.34 4.87 -22.87
N ALA A 79 -34.85 3.94 -22.07
CA ALA A 79 -36.13 3.28 -22.32
C ALA A 79 -36.95 3.17 -21.01
N PRO A 80 -38.21 3.66 -20.99
CA PRO A 80 -39.05 3.59 -19.81
C PRO A 80 -39.75 2.23 -19.74
N SER A 81 -39.20 1.28 -19.00
CA SER A 81 -39.89 0.03 -18.71
C SER A 81 -39.81 -0.34 -17.23
N GLN A 82 -40.99 -0.23 -16.60
CA GLN A 82 -41.49 -1.03 -15.47
C GLN A 82 -40.54 -1.21 -14.28
N ARG A 83 -40.84 -0.43 -13.23
CA ARG A 83 -40.32 -0.59 -11.86
C ARG A 83 -40.68 -1.98 -11.32
N SER A 84 -39.86 -2.98 -11.64
CA SER A 84 -39.74 -4.16 -10.82
C SER A 84 -39.15 -3.71 -9.48
N ASN A 85 -39.89 -3.93 -8.39
CA ASN A 85 -39.38 -3.86 -7.02
C ASN A 85 -38.18 -4.82 -6.86
N ARG A 86 -36.98 -4.40 -7.30
CA ARG A 86 -35.75 -4.93 -6.72
C ARG A 86 -35.73 -4.40 -5.29
N PRO A 87 -35.66 -5.26 -4.27
CA PRO A 87 -35.42 -4.78 -2.92
C PRO A 87 -34.13 -3.97 -2.99
N LEU A 88 -34.22 -2.71 -2.52
CA LEU A 88 -33.08 -1.84 -2.24
C LEU A 88 -31.99 -2.75 -1.67
N VAL A 89 -30.87 -2.89 -2.39
CA VAL A 89 -29.73 -3.74 -2.02
C VAL A 89 -29.58 -3.66 -0.52
N SER A 90 -29.94 -4.72 0.21
CA SER A 90 -29.65 -4.78 1.64
C SER A 90 -28.16 -4.55 1.71
N ALA A 91 -27.72 -3.44 2.32
CA ALA A 91 -26.32 -3.04 2.31
C ALA A 91 -25.49 -4.20 2.83
N GLN A 92 -24.99 -5.03 1.91
CA GLN A 92 -24.24 -6.20 2.30
C GLN A 92 -23.01 -5.64 3.01
N PRO A 93 -22.66 -6.21 4.18
CA PRO A 93 -21.49 -5.76 4.90
C PRO A 93 -20.30 -5.79 3.94
N PRO A 94 -19.39 -4.80 4.00
CA PRO A 94 -18.23 -4.80 3.12
C PRO A 94 -17.48 -6.14 3.20
N PRO A 95 -16.94 -6.65 2.07
CA PRO A 95 -16.18 -7.90 2.09
C PRO A 95 -15.05 -7.85 3.13
N GLY A 96 -14.83 -8.95 3.86
CA GLY A 96 -13.80 -9.01 4.89
C GLY A 96 -14.14 -8.33 6.22
N VAL A 97 -15.27 -7.62 6.35
CA VAL A 97 -15.50 -6.75 7.52
C VAL A 97 -15.55 -7.54 8.83
N ALA A 98 -16.09 -8.77 8.81
CA ALA A 98 -16.13 -9.62 10.00
C ALA A 98 -14.72 -10.00 10.49
N PHE A 99 -13.79 -10.26 9.58
CA PHE A 99 -12.39 -10.49 9.96
C PHE A 99 -11.75 -9.21 10.49
N PHE A 100 -12.00 -8.07 9.83
CA PHE A 100 -11.45 -6.80 10.25
C PHE A 100 -11.95 -6.36 11.64
N GLU A 101 -13.24 -6.50 11.94
CA GLU A 101 -13.80 -6.20 13.26
C GLU A 101 -13.18 -7.09 14.33
N GLN A 102 -12.99 -8.38 14.06
CA GLN A 102 -12.30 -9.27 14.97
C GLN A 102 -10.82 -8.88 15.16
N ALA A 103 -10.14 -8.44 14.10
CA ALA A 103 -8.77 -7.94 14.17
C ALA A 103 -8.67 -6.69 15.06
N MET A 104 -9.60 -5.74 14.91
CA MET A 104 -9.69 -4.54 15.73
C MET A 104 -9.86 -4.87 17.23
N LEU A 105 -10.65 -5.91 17.56
CA LEU A 105 -10.83 -6.35 18.96
C LEU A 105 -9.56 -6.96 19.56
N LEU A 106 -8.71 -7.57 18.73
CA LEU A 106 -7.45 -8.17 19.16
C LEU A 106 -6.31 -7.15 19.22
N PHE A 107 -6.35 -6.12 18.38
CA PHE A 107 -5.31 -5.11 18.31
C PHE A 107 -5.24 -4.30 19.60
N LYS A 108 -4.08 -4.33 20.25
CA LYS A 108 -3.77 -3.45 21.37
C LYS A 108 -2.60 -2.59 20.97
N THR A 109 -2.82 -1.28 20.91
CA THR A 109 -1.76 -0.32 20.60
C THR A 109 -0.61 -0.48 21.61
N PRO A 110 0.62 -0.78 21.16
CA PRO A 110 1.75 -0.93 22.06
C PRO A 110 2.33 0.46 22.36
N PHE A 111 2.17 0.93 23.59
CA PHE A 111 2.75 2.23 23.98
C PHE A 111 4.23 2.12 24.36
N GLU A 112 4.62 1.04 25.05
CA GLU A 112 5.99 0.86 25.57
C GLU A 112 6.76 -0.25 24.84
N GLU A 113 6.11 -1.36 24.52
CA GLU A 113 6.73 -2.57 23.93
C GLU A 113 6.32 -2.73 22.45
N ALA A 114 6.51 -1.68 21.66
CA ALA A 114 6.20 -1.73 20.24
C ALA A 114 7.20 -2.59 19.46
N THR A 115 6.73 -3.21 18.38
CA THR A 115 7.54 -4.07 17.51
C THR A 115 7.18 -3.80 16.04
N THR A 116 8.02 -4.28 15.12
CA THR A 116 7.77 -4.20 13.67
C THR A 116 6.44 -4.86 13.28
N ASP A 117 6.06 -5.97 13.92
CA ASP A 117 4.76 -6.62 13.73
C ASP A 117 3.58 -5.65 13.92
N HIS A 118 3.67 -4.71 14.87
CA HIS A 118 2.60 -3.73 15.10
C HIS A 118 2.52 -2.68 13.97
N VAL A 119 3.67 -2.29 13.41
CA VAL A 119 3.73 -1.38 12.26
C VAL A 119 3.10 -2.05 11.04
N GLU A 120 3.44 -3.31 10.77
CA GLU A 120 2.84 -4.08 9.67
C GLU A 120 1.31 -4.20 9.82
N VAL A 121 0.84 -4.53 11.02
CA VAL A 121 -0.59 -4.61 11.32
C VAL A 121 -1.28 -3.28 11.07
N LEU A 122 -0.75 -2.18 11.60
CA LEU A 122 -1.35 -0.86 11.42
C LEU A 122 -1.38 -0.41 9.97
N ASN A 123 -0.34 -0.72 9.20
CA ASN A 123 -0.31 -0.45 7.78
C ASN A 123 -1.37 -1.25 7.01
N LEU A 124 -1.54 -2.54 7.32
CA LEU A 124 -2.63 -3.36 6.77
C LEU A 124 -4.01 -2.79 7.16
N MET A 125 -4.18 -2.34 8.40
CA MET A 125 -5.43 -1.74 8.88
C MET A 125 -5.72 -0.39 8.22
N ALA A 126 -4.69 0.41 7.98
CA ALA A 126 -4.78 1.65 7.23
C ALA A 126 -5.25 1.38 5.81
N PHE A 127 -4.65 0.40 5.13
CA PHE A 127 -5.00 0.04 3.76
C PHE A 127 -6.41 -0.56 3.64
N TYR A 128 -6.82 -1.43 4.57
CA TYR A 128 -8.20 -1.93 4.59
C TYR A 128 -9.20 -0.78 4.78
N SER A 129 -8.94 0.12 5.73
CA SER A 129 -9.78 1.30 5.95
C SER A 129 -9.84 2.20 4.70
N TYR A 130 -8.69 2.38 4.02
CA TYR A 130 -8.58 3.14 2.78
C TYR A 130 -9.44 2.51 1.67
N SER A 131 -9.38 1.19 1.49
CA SER A 131 -10.15 0.46 0.48
C SER A 131 -11.68 0.58 0.66
N LEU A 132 -12.14 0.85 1.90
CA LEU A 132 -13.54 1.09 2.22
C LEU A 132 -13.95 2.57 2.15
N GLY A 133 -13.07 3.46 1.68
CA GLY A 133 -13.31 4.90 1.65
C GLY A 133 -13.33 5.56 3.04
N ARG A 134 -12.89 4.87 4.10
CA ARG A 134 -12.84 5.40 5.48
C ARG A 134 -11.57 6.24 5.66
N ARG A 135 -11.45 7.34 4.91
CA ARG A 135 -10.24 8.19 4.81
C ARG A 135 -9.65 8.58 6.17
N LYS A 136 -10.50 9.05 7.10
CA LYS A 136 -10.05 9.46 8.46
C LYS A 136 -9.47 8.28 9.25
N SER A 137 -10.11 7.12 9.21
CA SER A 137 -9.61 5.92 9.89
C SER A 137 -8.30 5.43 9.27
N ALA A 138 -8.21 5.44 7.94
CA ALA A 138 -6.98 5.09 7.22
C ALA A 138 -5.82 6.01 7.64
N TYR A 139 -6.03 7.32 7.64
CA TYR A 139 -5.04 8.30 8.07
C TYR A 139 -4.61 8.11 9.54
N VAL A 140 -5.55 7.87 10.45
CA VAL A 140 -5.22 7.63 11.86
C VAL A 140 -4.37 6.36 12.05
N HIS A 141 -4.71 5.26 11.37
CA HIS A 141 -3.90 4.04 11.41
C HIS A 141 -2.52 4.23 10.80
N ALA A 142 -2.42 4.87 9.63
CA ALA A 142 -1.14 5.15 8.96
C ALA A 142 -0.25 6.08 9.81
N GLY A 143 -0.80 7.15 10.36
CA GLY A 143 -0.05 8.07 11.23
C GLY A 143 0.39 7.41 12.55
N LEU A 144 -0.38 6.45 13.08
CA LEU A 144 0.05 5.66 14.23
C LEU A 144 1.18 4.68 13.85
N ALA A 145 1.08 4.01 12.69
CA ALA A 145 2.15 3.18 12.16
C ALA A 145 3.44 3.98 12.01
N MET A 146 3.34 5.19 11.44
CA MET A 146 4.46 6.11 11.23
C MET A 146 5.13 6.47 12.55
N ARG A 147 4.37 6.88 13.58
CA ARG A 147 4.93 7.20 14.90
C ARG A 147 5.64 6.02 15.56
N ILE A 148 5.09 4.81 15.46
CA ILE A 148 5.71 3.60 16.00
C ILE A 148 6.97 3.23 15.20
N ALA A 149 6.94 3.31 13.87
CA ALA A 149 8.11 3.10 13.02
C ALA A 149 9.23 4.09 13.35
N SER A 150 8.89 5.35 13.65
CA SER A 150 9.85 6.36 14.10
C SER A 150 10.41 6.05 15.49
N SER A 151 9.60 5.60 16.45
CA SER A 151 10.08 5.24 17.80
C SER A 151 11.00 4.02 17.79
N LEU A 152 10.79 3.10 16.86
CA LEU A 152 11.68 1.97 16.57
C LEU A 152 12.91 2.36 15.75
N MET A 153 13.02 3.64 15.34
CA MET A 153 14.11 4.16 14.51
C MET A 153 14.34 3.40 13.20
N LEU A 154 13.26 2.89 12.56
CA LEU A 154 13.38 2.15 11.29
C LEU A 154 13.96 2.98 10.13
N HIS A 155 13.94 4.31 10.27
CA HIS A 155 14.55 5.26 9.33
C HIS A 155 16.06 5.48 9.54
N ASN A 156 16.65 4.87 10.57
CA ASN A 156 18.04 5.10 10.93
C ASN A 156 18.88 3.83 10.67
N PRO A 157 19.80 3.83 9.69
CA PRO A 157 20.62 2.67 9.39
C PRO A 157 21.56 2.28 10.54
N HIS A 158 21.86 3.18 11.48
CA HIS A 158 22.80 2.94 12.57
C HIS A 158 22.26 2.03 13.68
N VAL A 159 20.95 1.81 13.74
CA VAL A 159 20.32 0.90 14.72
C VAL A 159 20.54 -0.56 14.32
N ALA A 160 20.84 -0.81 13.04
CA ALA A 160 20.92 -2.16 12.48
C ALA A 160 22.34 -2.74 12.42
N LYS A 161 23.26 -2.27 13.28
CA LYS A 161 24.68 -2.70 13.24
C LYS A 161 24.90 -4.19 13.49
N ASP A 162 24.00 -4.83 14.24
CA ASP A 162 24.06 -6.25 14.58
C ASP A 162 22.99 -7.10 13.84
N PHE A 163 22.32 -6.52 12.85
CA PHE A 163 21.20 -7.15 12.15
C PHE A 163 21.66 -7.90 10.91
N SER A 164 20.93 -8.96 10.54
CA SER A 164 21.18 -9.65 9.28
C SER A 164 20.80 -8.74 8.09
N PRO A 165 21.34 -8.98 6.87
CA PRO A 165 20.91 -8.24 5.68
C PRO A 165 19.40 -8.28 5.44
N SER A 166 18.76 -9.40 5.74
CA SER A 166 17.30 -9.57 5.66
C SER A 166 16.56 -8.68 6.66
N ASP A 167 17.00 -8.62 7.92
CA ASP A 167 16.39 -7.76 8.95
C ASP A 167 16.54 -6.26 8.64
N ILE A 168 17.71 -5.88 8.08
CA ILE A 168 17.97 -4.52 7.62
C ILE A 168 16.99 -4.15 6.49
N GLU A 169 16.83 -5.02 5.50
CA GLU A 169 15.95 -4.78 4.37
C GLU A 169 14.47 -4.82 4.78
N HIS A 170 14.10 -5.68 5.72
CA HIS A 170 12.77 -5.70 6.34
C HIS A 170 12.44 -4.35 6.97
N SER A 171 13.32 -3.84 7.82
CA SER A 171 13.16 -2.54 8.48
C SER A 171 13.07 -1.40 7.46
N ARG A 172 13.94 -1.40 6.45
CA ARG A 172 13.96 -0.41 5.36
C ARG A 172 12.65 -0.40 4.58
N ARG A 173 12.19 -1.57 4.13
CA ARG A 173 10.97 -1.67 3.33
C ARG A 173 9.72 -1.34 4.14
N LEU A 174 9.70 -1.76 5.41
CA LEU A 174 8.61 -1.43 6.32
C LEU A 174 8.52 0.07 6.55
N TRP A 175 9.64 0.76 6.74
CA TRP A 175 9.66 2.23 6.80
C TRP A 175 9.07 2.87 5.54
N TRP A 176 9.57 2.49 4.36
CA TRP A 176 9.11 3.08 3.10
C TRP A 176 7.65 2.77 2.77
N MET A 177 7.16 1.59 3.15
CA MET A 177 5.75 1.27 2.99
C MET A 177 4.88 2.09 3.94
N THR A 178 5.33 2.28 5.18
CA THR A 178 4.66 3.15 6.16
C THR A 178 4.62 4.59 5.66
N TYR A 179 5.72 5.08 5.10
CA TYR A 179 5.81 6.39 4.44
C TYR A 179 4.78 6.54 3.31
N GLN A 180 4.69 5.54 2.44
CA GLN A 180 3.76 5.57 1.32
C GLN A 180 2.31 5.62 1.77
N LEU A 181 1.93 4.88 2.83
CA LEU A 181 0.57 4.92 3.37
C LEU A 181 0.27 6.23 4.11
N ASP A 182 1.21 6.79 4.87
CA ASP A 182 1.06 8.11 5.52
C ASP A 182 0.84 9.20 4.47
N ALA A 183 1.71 9.25 3.46
CA ALA A 183 1.62 10.17 2.34
C ALA A 183 0.30 10.02 1.58
N MET A 184 -0.05 8.78 1.19
CA MET A 184 -1.28 8.49 0.45
C MET A 184 -2.54 8.88 1.25
N THR A 185 -2.64 8.48 2.51
CA THR A 185 -3.83 8.75 3.32
C THR A 185 -3.93 10.20 3.79
N GLY A 186 -2.80 10.87 4.04
CA GLY A 186 -2.75 12.30 4.35
C GLY A 186 -3.18 13.15 3.15
N SER A 187 -2.74 12.77 1.96
CA SER A 187 -3.07 13.46 0.71
C SER A 187 -4.60 13.53 0.46
N GLU A 188 -5.33 12.46 0.78
CA GLU A 188 -6.79 12.40 0.66
C GLU A 188 -7.57 13.36 1.58
N ILE A 189 -6.90 13.92 2.58
CA ILE A 189 -7.47 14.88 3.52
C ILE A 189 -6.74 16.22 3.50
N GLY A 190 -5.97 16.49 2.44
CA GLY A 190 -5.26 17.76 2.24
C GLY A 190 -4.06 17.97 3.17
N LEU A 191 -3.46 16.89 3.67
CA LEU A 191 -2.28 16.96 4.53
C LEU A 191 -1.03 16.47 3.80
N ASN A 192 0.08 17.15 4.08
CA ASN A 192 1.40 16.73 3.61
C ASN A 192 1.94 15.56 4.43
N SER A 193 2.87 14.80 3.83
CA SER A 193 3.59 13.73 4.49
C SER A 193 4.31 14.23 5.74
N THR A 194 4.38 13.40 6.78
CA THR A 194 5.02 13.76 8.05
C THR A 194 6.54 13.97 7.93
N PHE A 195 7.18 13.26 6.99
CA PHE A 195 8.63 13.28 6.78
C PHE A 195 8.97 13.74 5.36
N ASP A 196 10.10 14.43 5.23
CA ASP A 196 10.67 14.82 3.94
C ASP A 196 11.27 13.61 3.22
N PHE A 197 10.97 13.46 1.94
CA PHE A 197 11.39 12.28 1.17
C PHE A 197 12.90 12.25 0.98
N GLU A 198 13.49 13.35 0.51
CA GLU A 198 14.91 13.46 0.18
C GLU A 198 15.80 13.34 1.42
N GLU A 199 15.38 13.91 2.55
CA GLU A 199 16.10 13.76 3.82
C GLU A 199 16.20 12.30 4.25
N ILE A 200 15.10 11.55 4.13
CA ILE A 200 15.05 10.13 4.48
C ILE A 200 15.81 9.28 3.45
N GLU A 201 15.64 9.53 2.15
CA GLU A 201 16.36 8.83 1.08
C GLU A 201 17.88 8.95 1.26
N ALA A 202 18.37 10.17 1.56
CA ALA A 202 19.79 10.41 1.80
C ALA A 202 20.35 9.65 3.01
N LYS A 203 19.52 9.35 4.02
CA LYS A 203 19.92 8.66 5.23
C LYS A 203 19.79 7.14 5.13
N LEU A 204 18.63 6.65 4.70
CA LEU A 204 18.25 5.23 4.73
C LEU A 204 18.55 4.49 3.42
N GLY A 205 18.56 5.23 2.31
CA GLY A 205 18.51 4.67 0.95
C GLY A 205 17.14 4.07 0.60
N LEU A 206 16.97 3.75 -0.67
CA LEU A 206 15.78 3.05 -1.19
C LEU A 206 15.93 1.53 -1.05
N PRO A 207 14.82 0.76 -1.07
CA PRO A 207 14.86 -0.70 -1.06
C PRO A 207 15.79 -1.28 -2.14
N THR A 208 16.52 -2.35 -1.80
CA THR A 208 17.44 -3.06 -2.69
C THR A 208 17.41 -4.56 -2.44
N ASP A 209 17.70 -5.36 -3.48
CA ASP A 209 17.87 -6.81 -3.38
C ASP A 209 19.36 -7.22 -3.29
N ASP A 210 20.31 -6.29 -3.43
CA ASP A 210 21.74 -6.59 -3.66
C ASP A 210 22.42 -7.40 -2.55
N ASN A 211 21.95 -7.24 -1.31
CA ASN A 211 22.55 -7.87 -0.13
C ASN A 211 21.72 -9.07 0.39
N LEU A 212 20.65 -9.44 -0.32
CA LEU A 212 19.77 -10.53 0.09
C LEU A 212 20.32 -11.88 -0.41
N SER A 213 20.11 -12.91 0.40
CA SER A 213 20.35 -14.27 -0.06
C SER A 213 19.23 -14.73 -1.00
N ALA A 214 19.51 -15.74 -1.84
CA ALA A 214 18.49 -16.30 -2.72
C ALA A 214 17.27 -16.85 -1.95
N GLU A 215 17.47 -17.32 -0.71
CA GLU A 215 16.39 -17.79 0.16
C GLU A 215 15.54 -16.65 0.72
N ASP A 216 16.12 -15.47 0.90
CA ASP A 216 15.41 -14.30 1.40
C ASP A 216 14.56 -13.63 0.32
N HIS A 217 14.86 -13.83 -0.96
CA HIS A 217 14.08 -13.23 -2.06
C HIS A 217 12.59 -13.58 -1.98
N ASP A 218 12.24 -14.78 -1.51
CA ASP A 218 10.84 -15.21 -1.34
C ASP A 218 10.10 -14.44 -0.23
N ASN A 219 10.82 -13.78 0.68
CA ASN A 219 10.22 -12.95 1.72
C ASN A 219 9.82 -11.57 1.22
N PHE A 220 10.44 -11.08 0.14
CA PHE A 220 10.37 -9.69 -0.26
C PHE A 220 9.67 -9.49 -1.61
N THR A 221 9.16 -8.28 -1.81
CA THR A 221 8.69 -7.81 -3.12
C THR A 221 9.87 -7.50 -4.03
N ILE A 222 9.65 -7.28 -5.33
CA ILE A 222 10.75 -6.89 -6.22
C ILE A 222 11.16 -5.44 -5.89
N SER A 223 12.41 -5.21 -5.47
CA SER A 223 12.88 -3.89 -5.02
C SER A 223 12.67 -2.80 -6.06
N THR A 224 12.97 -3.08 -7.34
CA THR A 224 12.84 -2.11 -8.44
C THR A 224 11.41 -1.62 -8.62
N ILE A 225 10.40 -2.49 -8.46
CA ILE A 225 8.98 -2.13 -8.56
C ILE A 225 8.56 -1.33 -7.33
N PHE A 226 8.98 -1.74 -6.14
CA PHE A 226 8.60 -1.06 -4.92
C PHE A 226 9.21 0.35 -4.84
N THR A 227 10.50 0.47 -5.19
CA THR A 227 11.21 1.74 -5.32
C THR A 227 10.56 2.68 -6.34
N ALA A 228 10.10 2.12 -7.45
CA ALA A 228 9.34 2.85 -8.47
C ALA A 228 8.05 3.46 -7.89
N HIS A 229 7.26 2.68 -7.14
CA HIS A 229 6.05 3.17 -6.47
C HIS A 229 6.32 4.20 -5.37
N ILE A 230 7.40 4.04 -4.62
CA ILE A 230 7.82 5.00 -3.59
C ILE A 230 8.10 6.38 -4.22
N ARG A 231 8.85 6.42 -5.33
CA ARG A 231 9.17 7.66 -6.04
C ARG A 231 7.94 8.35 -6.63
N LEU A 232 7.02 7.57 -7.23
CA LEU A 232 5.74 8.12 -7.69
C LEU A 232 4.91 8.69 -6.54
N CYS A 233 4.90 8.03 -5.39
CA CYS A 233 4.19 8.53 -4.21
C CYS A 233 4.76 9.87 -3.74
N SER A 234 6.09 9.97 -3.62
CA SER A 234 6.77 11.22 -3.24
C SER A 234 6.43 12.35 -4.19
N ALA A 235 6.51 12.12 -5.50
CA ALA A 235 6.23 13.16 -6.47
C ALA A 235 4.74 13.56 -6.51
N ARG A 236 3.81 12.61 -6.33
CA ARG A 236 2.38 12.91 -6.15
C ARG A 236 2.15 13.79 -4.92
N SER A 237 2.77 13.47 -3.79
CA SER A 237 2.70 14.30 -2.58
C SER A 237 3.28 15.70 -2.82
N GLY A 238 4.40 15.79 -3.55
CA GLY A 238 4.98 17.06 -3.97
C GLY A 238 4.00 17.92 -4.76
N ILE A 239 3.33 17.35 -5.77
CA ILE A 239 2.34 18.05 -6.59
C ILE A 239 1.12 18.47 -5.76
N LEU A 240 0.62 17.59 -4.89
CA LEU A 240 -0.54 17.92 -4.06
C LEU A 240 -0.23 19.05 -3.07
N SER A 241 1.00 19.12 -2.55
CA SER A 241 1.40 20.22 -1.67
C SER A 241 1.33 21.57 -2.37
N VAL A 242 1.50 21.61 -3.70
CA VAL A 242 1.28 22.82 -4.52
C VAL A 242 -0.20 23.17 -4.64
N ALA A 243 -1.09 22.19 -4.87
CA ALA A 243 -2.54 22.43 -4.89
C ALA A 243 -3.06 22.96 -3.53
N SER A 244 -2.44 22.55 -2.42
CA SER A 244 -2.72 23.16 -1.11
C SER A 244 -2.23 24.61 -0.99
N ALA A 245 -1.20 25.01 -1.74
CA ALA A 245 -0.71 26.38 -1.79
C ALA A 245 -1.57 27.27 -2.71
N GLU A 246 -2.21 26.71 -3.74
CA GLU A 246 -3.25 27.40 -4.54
C GLU A 246 -4.39 27.91 -3.65
N LEU A 247 -4.85 27.07 -2.74
CA LEU A 247 -5.86 27.43 -1.72
C LEU A 247 -5.38 28.56 -0.79
N SER A 248 -4.07 28.80 -0.72
CA SER A 248 -3.45 29.87 0.07
C SER A 248 -3.22 31.17 -0.74
N GLY A 249 -3.66 31.23 -2.00
CA GLY A 249 -3.62 32.44 -2.83
C GLY A 249 -2.31 32.64 -3.61
N ALA A 250 -1.57 31.57 -3.91
CA ALA A 250 -0.43 31.62 -4.82
C ALA A 250 -0.88 31.98 -6.25
N ASP A 251 -0.11 32.82 -6.93
CA ASP A 251 -0.34 33.20 -8.34
C ASP A 251 0.22 32.14 -9.30
N ASP A 252 -0.25 32.13 -10.55
CA ASP A 252 0.06 31.11 -11.57
C ASP A 252 1.57 30.90 -11.76
N ASP A 253 2.35 31.99 -11.77
CA ASP A 253 3.82 31.93 -11.88
C ASP A 253 4.47 31.17 -10.70
N GLN A 254 3.92 31.32 -9.49
CA GLN A 254 4.42 30.63 -8.30
C GLN A 254 4.10 29.15 -8.34
N LEU A 255 2.90 28.79 -8.83
CA LEU A 255 2.47 27.42 -9.02
C LEU A 255 3.32 26.69 -10.05
N GLU A 256 3.62 27.33 -11.18
CA GLU A 256 4.50 26.76 -12.21
C GLU A 256 5.90 26.48 -11.64
N VAL A 257 6.45 27.40 -10.86
CA VAL A 257 7.76 27.23 -10.21
C VAL A 257 7.72 26.07 -9.20
N MET A 258 6.64 25.94 -8.42
CA MET A 258 6.49 24.85 -7.45
C MET A 258 6.31 23.48 -8.12
N LEU A 259 5.58 23.41 -9.25
CA LEU A 259 5.37 22.16 -10.01
C LEU A 259 6.60 21.70 -10.78
N ARG A 260 7.51 22.62 -11.15
CA ARG A 260 8.70 22.31 -11.95
C ARG A 260 9.56 21.21 -11.33
N ARG A 261 9.75 21.23 -10.02
CA ARG A 261 10.60 20.24 -9.32
C ARG A 261 9.95 18.84 -9.30
N PRO A 262 8.71 18.65 -8.79
CA PRO A 262 8.05 17.34 -8.86
C PRO A 262 7.96 16.76 -10.28
N MET A 263 7.65 17.60 -11.28
CA MET A 263 7.59 17.18 -12.69
C MET A 263 8.95 16.70 -13.20
N HIS A 264 10.02 17.47 -12.95
CA HIS A 264 11.37 17.08 -13.35
C HIS A 264 11.81 15.77 -12.67
N VAL A 265 11.48 15.57 -11.39
CA VAL A 265 11.78 14.33 -10.66
C VAL A 265 11.11 13.12 -11.30
N ILE A 266 9.84 13.25 -11.70
CA ILE A 266 9.08 12.16 -12.35
C ILE A 266 9.62 11.85 -13.74
N GLU A 267 9.91 12.88 -14.53
CA GLU A 267 10.47 12.70 -15.88
C GLU A 267 11.84 12.03 -15.84
N GLU A 268 12.72 12.49 -14.94
CA GLU A 268 14.04 11.93 -14.78
C GLU A 268 13.97 10.49 -14.26
N TRP A 269 13.09 10.23 -13.29
CA TRP A 269 12.81 8.87 -12.82
C TRP A 269 12.34 7.95 -13.97
N ARG A 270 11.45 8.42 -14.85
CA ARG A 270 10.96 7.63 -15.99
C ARG A 270 12.08 7.24 -16.94
N ARG A 271 13.06 8.13 -17.15
CA ARG A 271 14.25 7.87 -17.99
C ARG A 271 15.21 6.87 -17.34
N GLN A 272 15.28 6.88 -16.01
CA GLN A 272 16.16 6.01 -15.22
C GLN A 272 15.50 4.67 -14.83
N LEU A 273 14.28 4.38 -15.30
CA LEU A 273 13.62 3.10 -15.01
C LEU A 273 14.47 1.93 -15.49
N HIS A 274 14.65 0.96 -14.59
CA HIS A 274 15.39 -0.27 -14.88
C HIS A 274 14.75 -1.02 -16.07
N SER A 275 15.59 -1.64 -16.91
CA SER A 275 15.14 -2.29 -18.15
C SER A 275 14.10 -3.39 -17.94
N THR A 276 14.06 -4.00 -16.75
CA THR A 276 13.08 -5.05 -16.39
C THR A 276 11.66 -4.53 -16.20
N ILE A 277 11.50 -3.23 -15.93
CA ILE A 277 10.21 -2.58 -15.67
C ILE A 277 9.91 -1.42 -16.63
N ASN A 278 10.82 -1.13 -17.56
CA ASN A 278 10.68 -0.10 -18.58
C ASN A 278 9.97 -0.67 -19.82
N PHE A 279 8.70 -0.32 -20.00
CA PHE A 279 7.82 -0.78 -21.07
C PHE A 279 7.31 0.40 -21.89
N GLU A 280 7.15 0.16 -23.20
CA GLU A 280 6.51 1.09 -24.12
C GLU A 280 5.12 0.58 -24.51
N PHE A 281 4.17 1.51 -24.68
CA PHE A 281 2.75 1.20 -24.95
C PHE A 281 2.29 1.67 -26.32
N SER A 282 3.21 2.04 -27.21
CA SER A 282 2.93 2.54 -28.56
C SER A 282 2.08 1.58 -29.41
N ASN A 283 2.21 0.27 -29.16
CA ASN A 283 1.48 -0.80 -29.84
C ASN A 283 0.52 -1.56 -28.91
N GLY A 284 0.06 -0.94 -27.82
CA GLY A 284 -0.74 -1.59 -26.78
C GLY A 284 0.11 -2.21 -25.67
N ILE A 285 -0.49 -3.04 -24.81
CA ILE A 285 0.17 -3.63 -23.64
C ILE A 285 1.15 -4.74 -24.08
N PRO A 286 2.45 -4.66 -23.77
CA PRO A 286 3.43 -5.68 -24.18
C PRO A 286 3.13 -7.06 -23.59
N ALA A 287 3.22 -8.12 -24.43
CA ALA A 287 3.04 -9.50 -23.97
C ALA A 287 4.05 -9.90 -22.88
N THR A 288 5.26 -9.34 -22.93
CA THR A 288 6.32 -9.54 -21.92
C THR A 288 5.97 -8.96 -20.55
N MET A 289 5.09 -7.95 -20.50
CA MET A 289 4.55 -7.39 -19.27
C MET A 289 3.39 -8.26 -18.76
N ILE A 290 2.49 -8.70 -19.65
CA ILE A 290 1.31 -9.52 -19.29
C ILE A 290 1.74 -10.88 -18.72
N SER A 291 2.81 -11.47 -19.22
CA SER A 291 3.31 -12.77 -18.76
C SER A 291 3.95 -12.75 -17.37
N LYS A 292 4.18 -11.56 -16.78
CA LYS A 292 4.82 -11.42 -15.48
C LYS A 292 3.80 -11.58 -14.34
N PRO A 293 4.14 -12.26 -13.24
CA PRO A 293 3.30 -12.30 -12.03
C PRO A 293 2.95 -10.89 -11.52
N GLU A 294 3.91 -9.96 -11.60
CA GLU A 294 3.75 -8.57 -11.20
C GLU A 294 2.98 -7.67 -12.20
N CYS A 295 2.36 -8.22 -13.26
CA CYS A 295 1.78 -7.43 -14.35
C CYS A 295 0.79 -6.36 -13.88
N ARG A 296 0.00 -6.66 -12.84
CA ARG A 296 -0.96 -5.73 -12.23
C ARG A 296 -0.26 -4.56 -11.55
N SER A 297 0.81 -4.82 -10.80
CA SER A 297 1.60 -3.77 -10.14
C SER A 297 2.31 -2.89 -11.17
N LEU A 298 2.82 -3.49 -12.25
CA LEU A 298 3.39 -2.74 -13.37
C LEU A 298 2.31 -1.88 -14.05
N ALA A 299 1.11 -2.40 -14.28
CA ALA A 299 0.02 -1.63 -14.87
C ALA A 299 -0.39 -0.46 -13.96
N SER A 300 -0.51 -0.70 -12.65
CA SER A 300 -0.74 0.35 -11.64
C SER A 300 0.34 1.42 -11.69
N LEU A 301 1.61 1.02 -11.78
CA LEU A 301 2.75 1.95 -11.86
C LEU A 301 2.63 2.91 -13.04
N TYR A 302 2.39 2.39 -14.24
CA TYR A 302 2.23 3.23 -15.43
C TYR A 302 0.97 4.09 -15.38
N LEU A 303 -0.14 3.56 -14.86
CA LEU A 303 -1.37 4.31 -14.71
C LEU A 303 -1.19 5.49 -13.73
N ARG A 304 -0.54 5.27 -12.59
CA ARG A 304 -0.20 6.33 -11.63
C ARG A 304 0.76 7.35 -12.23
N PHE A 305 1.79 6.92 -12.94
CA PHE A 305 2.71 7.82 -13.65
C PHE A 305 1.94 8.74 -14.62
N HIS A 306 1.03 8.19 -15.41
CA HIS A 306 0.20 8.98 -16.32
C HIS A 306 -0.75 9.92 -15.57
N GLN A 307 -1.43 9.47 -14.51
CA GLN A 307 -2.30 10.33 -13.71
C GLN A 307 -1.58 11.53 -13.11
N VAL A 308 -0.32 11.35 -12.70
CA VAL A 308 0.49 12.42 -12.13
C VAL A 308 0.99 13.38 -13.22
N THR A 309 1.29 12.88 -14.42
CA THR A 309 1.81 13.71 -15.53
C THR A 309 0.72 14.41 -16.36
N THR A 310 -0.49 13.88 -16.42
CA THR A 310 -1.59 14.42 -17.26
C THR A 310 -2.53 15.38 -16.53
N GLY A 311 -2.20 15.87 -15.33
CA GLY A 311 -2.92 16.98 -14.67
C GLY A 311 -4.33 16.71 -14.13
N ASN A 312 -4.95 15.56 -14.40
CA ASN A 312 -6.31 15.22 -13.93
C ASN A 312 -6.48 15.12 -12.41
N SER A 313 -5.43 15.35 -11.62
CA SER A 313 -5.49 15.36 -10.15
C SER A 313 -6.03 16.69 -9.58
N MET A 314 -5.99 17.80 -10.35
CA MET A 314 -6.47 19.11 -9.89
C MET A 314 -8.00 19.23 -9.93
N ASP A 315 -8.67 18.58 -10.89
CA ASP A 315 -10.14 18.66 -11.03
C ASP A 315 -10.91 17.91 -9.93
N SER A 316 -10.28 16.95 -9.24
CA SER A 316 -10.92 16.22 -8.14
C SER A 316 -10.91 16.96 -6.80
N LEU A 317 -10.08 18.00 -6.65
CA LEU A 317 -9.93 18.77 -5.41
C LEU A 317 -10.82 20.02 -5.38
N SER A 318 -11.28 20.49 -6.54
CA SER A 318 -12.23 21.59 -6.66
C SER A 318 -13.68 21.21 -6.28
N GLN A 319 -13.93 19.95 -5.92
CA GLN A 319 -15.24 19.43 -5.49
C GLN A 319 -15.29 19.02 -4.01
N CYS A 320 -14.27 19.34 -3.21
CA CYS A 320 -14.29 19.13 -1.75
C CYS A 320 -14.50 20.43 -0.99
#